data_AF-A0A9X0TLP0-F1
#
_entry.id   AF-A0A9X0TLP0-F1
#
_cell.length_a   1.000
_cell.length_b   1.000
_cell.length_c   1.000
_cell.angle_alpha   90.00
_cell.angle_beta   90.00
_cell.angle_gamma   90.00
#
_symmetry.space_group_name_H-M   'P 1'
#
loop_
_entity.id
_entity.type
_entity.pdbx_description
1 polymer ?
#
loop_
_entity_poly.entity_id
_entity_poly.type
_entity_poly.pdbx_seq_one_letter_code
_entity_poly.pdbx_strand_id
1 'polypeptide(L)'
;MGREELLRISNKNFKYVQDTNLKKYQYMDSWCFEYSKFLRNEVNNTKSGRRKTYKKYAKGTIVYAKLGINIGREFSGNHFCMVLNKSDSVNNPILTVIPLTSSSTRFNIKINEGILQLATNILDKQAKILANKVLLTAENIIESGDPSLVKTGKQLERETEELIKVCERYERYRSTDTYANVLNITSISKDRITKMNDYDPSGEMTYSEETIKRIDESIKNRFLN
;
A
#
# COMPACT_ATOMS: atom_id res chain seq x y z
N MET A 1 -26.73 23.60 16.98
CA MET A 1 -26.99 22.85 15.72
C MET A 1 -27.23 21.39 16.03
N GLY A 2 -28.19 20.74 15.37
CA GLY A 2 -28.44 19.31 15.53
C GLY A 2 -27.37 18.42 14.89
N ARG A 3 -27.33 17.12 15.27
CA ARG A 3 -26.34 16.15 14.77
C ARG A 3 -26.40 15.97 13.24
N GLU A 4 -27.61 15.84 12.70
CA GLU A 4 -27.82 15.69 11.25
C GLU A 4 -27.38 16.93 10.47
N GLU A 5 -27.61 18.11 11.04
CA GLU A 5 -27.21 19.37 10.42
C GLU A 5 -25.69 19.52 10.35
N LEU A 6 -24.96 19.09 11.39
CA LEU A 6 -23.50 19.05 11.37
C LEU A 6 -22.97 18.13 10.25
N LEU A 7 -23.57 16.95 10.06
CA LEU A 7 -23.18 16.03 8.98
C LEU A 7 -23.45 16.63 7.60
N ARG A 8 -24.61 17.28 7.44
CA ARG A 8 -24.99 17.95 6.18
C ARG A 8 -24.03 19.07 5.83
N ILE A 9 -23.68 19.94 6.78
CA ILE A 9 -22.72 21.03 6.56
C ILE A 9 -21.32 20.49 6.28
N SER A 10 -20.90 19.44 7.00
CA SER A 10 -19.59 18.81 6.77
C SER A 10 -19.46 18.30 5.32
N ASN A 11 -20.48 17.60 4.83
CA ASN A 11 -20.51 17.12 3.44
C ASN A 11 -20.49 18.26 2.41
N LYS A 12 -21.19 19.37 2.69
CA LYS A 12 -21.11 20.58 1.84
C LYS A 12 -19.70 21.16 1.79
N ASN A 13 -19.00 21.22 2.92
CA ASN A 13 -17.63 21.72 2.98
C ASN A 13 -16.66 20.81 2.20
N PHE A 14 -16.79 19.48 2.33
CA PHE A 14 -15.98 18.54 1.56
C PHE A 14 -16.24 18.67 0.05
N LYS A 15 -17.50 18.84 -0.35
CA LYS A 15 -17.86 19.09 -1.74
C LYS A 15 -17.25 20.39 -2.26
N TYR A 16 -17.38 21.49 -1.51
CA TYR A 16 -16.74 22.76 -1.86
C TYR A 16 -15.23 22.60 -2.09
N VAL A 17 -14.55 21.93 -1.15
CA VAL A 17 -13.10 21.69 -1.24
C VAL A 17 -12.73 20.87 -2.49
N GLN A 18 -13.52 19.85 -2.83
CA GLN A 18 -13.31 19.07 -4.06
C GLN A 18 -13.52 19.92 -5.32
N ASP A 19 -14.60 20.72 -5.35
CA ASP A 19 -14.99 21.53 -6.50
C ASP A 19 -13.99 22.69 -6.76
N THR A 20 -13.06 22.98 -5.84
CA THR A 20 -11.92 23.90 -6.10
C THR A 20 -10.94 23.39 -7.17
N ASN A 21 -10.97 22.11 -7.52
CA ASN A 21 -10.05 21.46 -8.45
C ASN A 21 -8.57 21.55 -8.06
N LEU A 22 -8.25 21.87 -6.80
CA LEU A 22 -6.89 21.78 -6.30
C LEU A 22 -6.45 20.31 -6.26
N LYS A 23 -5.30 20.00 -6.88
CA LYS A 23 -4.76 18.62 -7.01
C LYS A 23 -4.76 17.82 -5.70
N LYS A 24 -4.51 18.48 -4.56
CA LYS A 24 -4.53 17.85 -3.23
C LYS A 24 -5.89 17.23 -2.87
N TYR A 25 -6.98 17.82 -3.35
CA TYR A 25 -8.35 17.48 -2.98
C TYR A 25 -9.13 16.74 -4.08
N GLN A 26 -8.47 16.42 -5.20
CA GLN A 26 -9.11 15.79 -6.37
C GLN A 26 -9.79 14.44 -6.07
N TYR A 27 -9.41 13.78 -4.97
CA TYR A 27 -9.96 12.49 -4.53
C TYR A 27 -10.71 12.59 -3.19
N MET A 28 -11.27 13.76 -2.86
CA MET A 28 -11.96 13.98 -1.59
C MET A 28 -13.16 13.05 -1.41
N ASP A 29 -14.01 12.93 -2.42
CA ASP A 29 -15.13 11.97 -2.48
C ASP A 29 -14.70 10.53 -2.14
N SER A 30 -13.67 10.06 -2.84
CA SER A 30 -13.14 8.72 -2.76
C SER A 30 -12.54 8.49 -1.37
N TRP A 31 -11.82 9.47 -0.84
CA TRP A 31 -11.28 9.40 0.53
C TRP A 31 -12.38 9.40 1.59
N CYS A 32 -13.38 10.26 1.49
CA CYS A 32 -14.52 10.28 2.40
C CYS A 32 -15.26 8.93 2.40
N PHE A 33 -15.48 8.37 1.21
CA PHE A 33 -16.10 7.05 1.08
C PHE A 33 -15.23 5.95 1.72
N GLU A 34 -13.94 5.89 1.40
CA GLU A 34 -13.00 4.92 1.98
C GLU A 34 -12.91 5.03 3.50
N TYR A 35 -12.78 6.24 4.02
CA TYR A 35 -12.74 6.50 5.46
C TYR A 35 -14.02 6.07 6.15
N SER A 36 -15.18 6.33 5.54
CA SER A 36 -16.48 5.85 6.06
C SER A 36 -16.55 4.32 6.13
N LYS A 37 -15.98 3.62 5.14
CA LYS A 37 -15.90 2.15 5.13
C LYS A 37 -14.99 1.62 6.24
N PHE A 38 -13.84 2.26 6.49
CA PHE A 38 -12.96 1.87 7.60
C PHE A 38 -13.70 1.92 8.94
N LEU A 39 -14.34 3.06 9.25
CA LEU A 39 -15.08 3.24 10.50
C LEU A 39 -16.27 2.28 10.61
N ARG A 40 -17.04 2.11 9.52
CA ARG A 40 -18.16 1.14 9.49
C ARG A 40 -17.69 -0.28 9.76
N ASN A 41 -16.58 -0.70 9.14
CA ASN A 41 -16.02 -2.03 9.34
C ASN A 41 -15.48 -2.21 10.76
N GLU A 42 -14.86 -1.18 11.34
CA GLU A 42 -14.40 -1.19 12.74
C GLU A 42 -15.57 -1.43 13.71
N VAL A 43 -16.70 -0.72 13.52
CA VAL A 43 -17.93 -0.92 14.30
C VAL A 43 -18.46 -2.34 14.14
N ASN A 44 -18.53 -2.85 12.92
CA ASN A 44 -19.04 -4.21 12.66
C ASN A 44 -18.16 -5.29 13.31
N ASN A 45 -16.84 -5.14 13.23
CA ASN A 45 -15.90 -6.07 13.86
C ASN A 45 -16.07 -6.05 15.38
N THR A 46 -16.15 -4.86 15.97
CA THR A 46 -16.37 -4.67 17.42
C THR A 46 -17.67 -5.35 17.87
N LYS A 47 -18.78 -5.11 17.16
CA LYS A 47 -20.08 -5.73 17.47
C LYS A 47 -20.08 -7.25 17.32
N SER A 48 -19.30 -7.78 16.39
CA SER A 48 -19.22 -9.23 16.17
C SER A 48 -18.44 -9.99 17.26
N GLY A 49 -17.72 -9.29 18.14
CA GLY A 49 -16.86 -9.90 19.15
C GLY A 49 -15.66 -10.68 18.61
N ARG A 50 -15.47 -10.72 17.28
CA ARG A 50 -14.34 -11.41 16.65
C ARG A 50 -13.06 -10.64 16.89
N ARG A 51 -12.05 -11.31 17.45
CA ARG A 51 -10.70 -10.76 17.53
C ARG A 51 -10.10 -10.73 16.13
N LYS A 52 -9.91 -9.52 15.61
CA LYS A 52 -9.21 -9.31 14.34
C LYS A 52 -7.72 -9.54 14.54
N THR A 53 -7.13 -10.31 13.64
CA THR A 53 -5.68 -10.49 13.54
C THR A 53 -5.15 -9.74 12.32
N TYR A 54 -3.88 -9.36 12.40
CA TYR A 54 -3.21 -8.56 11.39
C TYR A 54 -1.95 -9.26 10.91
N LYS A 55 -1.56 -9.01 9.65
CA LYS A 55 -0.23 -9.38 9.16
C LYS A 55 0.83 -8.68 10.02
N LYS A 56 1.88 -9.43 10.37
CA LYS A 56 3.08 -8.89 11.01
C LYS A 56 3.98 -8.26 9.96
N TYR A 57 4.55 -7.11 10.26
CA TYR A 57 5.53 -6.44 9.41
C TYR A 57 6.83 -6.23 10.19
N ALA A 58 7.95 -6.61 9.58
CA ALA A 58 9.26 -6.32 10.13
C ALA A 58 9.63 -4.86 9.86
N LYS A 59 10.60 -4.33 10.63
CA LYS A 59 11.20 -3.04 10.33
C LYS A 59 11.83 -3.08 8.92
N GLY A 60 11.70 -2.00 8.17
CA GLY A 60 12.23 -1.91 6.80
C GLY A 60 11.30 -2.47 5.72
N THR A 61 10.24 -3.20 6.09
CA THR A 61 9.26 -3.69 5.13
C THR A 61 8.53 -2.51 4.47
N ILE A 62 8.35 -2.59 3.15
CA ILE A 62 7.69 -1.56 2.35
C ILE A 62 6.22 -1.93 2.17
N VAL A 63 5.31 -1.10 2.68
CA VAL A 63 3.86 -1.28 2.55
C VAL A 63 3.25 -0.17 1.69
N TYR A 64 2.15 -0.44 1.01
CA TYR A 64 1.38 0.61 0.35
C TYR A 64 0.19 1.02 1.23
N ALA A 65 0.13 2.29 1.61
CA ALA A 65 -0.80 2.79 2.62
C ALA A 65 -1.64 3.95 2.10
N LYS A 66 -2.92 3.97 2.52
CA LYS A 66 -3.86 5.07 2.31
C LYS A 66 -3.69 6.12 3.43
N LEU A 67 -2.86 7.13 3.19
CA LEU A 67 -2.59 8.19 4.17
C LEU A 67 -3.69 9.26 4.21
N GLY A 68 -4.54 9.29 3.19
CA GLY A 68 -5.74 10.12 3.15
C GLY A 68 -5.47 11.55 2.68
N ILE A 69 -6.43 12.44 2.89
CA ILE A 69 -6.29 13.87 2.62
C ILE A 69 -6.14 14.58 3.97
N ASN A 70 -4.94 15.11 4.21
CA ASN A 70 -4.56 15.63 5.51
C ASN A 70 -4.42 17.16 5.51
N ILE A 71 -4.28 17.78 6.68
CA ILE A 71 -4.32 19.24 6.83
C ILE A 71 -2.96 19.84 6.45
N GLY A 72 -2.97 21.02 5.80
CA GLY A 72 -1.73 21.75 5.52
C GLY A 72 -0.71 20.94 4.70
N ARG A 73 0.51 20.77 5.25
CA ARG A 73 1.61 20.02 4.62
C ARG A 73 1.79 18.60 5.16
N GLU A 74 0.84 18.11 5.96
CA GLU A 74 0.80 16.70 6.36
C GLU A 74 0.76 15.81 5.11
N PHE A 75 1.57 14.76 5.12
CA PHE A 75 1.70 13.86 3.98
C PHE A 75 0.36 13.22 3.64
N SER A 76 -0.07 13.35 2.40
CA SER A 76 -1.39 12.94 1.92
C SER A 76 -1.26 12.00 0.73
N GLY A 77 -2.33 11.30 0.38
CA GLY A 77 -2.42 10.40 -0.76
C GLY A 77 -2.14 8.93 -0.42
N ASN A 78 -2.17 8.09 -1.45
CA ASN A 78 -1.80 6.69 -1.33
C ASN A 78 -0.35 6.52 -1.74
N HIS A 79 0.49 6.01 -0.84
CA HIS A 79 1.93 5.98 -1.04
C HIS A 79 2.56 4.72 -0.47
N PHE A 80 3.69 4.33 -1.05
CA PHE A 80 4.59 3.40 -0.40
C PHE A 80 5.15 4.04 0.88
N CYS A 81 5.28 3.24 1.92
CA CYS A 81 5.84 3.63 3.21
C CYS A 81 6.76 2.51 3.71
N MET A 82 7.84 2.86 4.41
CA MET A 82 8.66 1.89 5.13
C MET A 82 8.17 1.77 6.58
N VAL A 83 8.08 0.53 7.08
CA VAL A 83 7.71 0.25 8.48
C VAL A 83 8.88 0.56 9.42
N LEU A 84 8.59 1.29 10.50
CA LEU A 84 9.60 1.71 11.50
C LEU A 84 9.55 0.88 12.79
N ASN A 85 8.45 0.19 13.08
CA ASN A 85 8.30 -0.62 14.28
C ASN A 85 9.44 -1.64 14.40
N LYS A 86 10.18 -1.60 15.52
CA LYS A 86 11.22 -2.59 15.84
C LYS A 86 10.63 -4.00 16.04
N SER A 87 9.43 -4.06 16.61
CA SER A 87 8.69 -5.29 16.86
C SER A 87 7.22 -5.10 16.52
N ASP A 88 6.60 -6.13 15.95
CA ASP A 88 5.19 -6.13 15.59
C ASP A 88 4.54 -7.48 15.95
N SER A 89 3.21 -7.48 16.13
CA SER A 89 2.45 -8.68 16.48
C SER A 89 1.15 -8.78 15.68
N VAL A 90 0.56 -9.99 15.63
CA VAL A 90 -0.71 -10.21 14.94
C VAL A 90 -1.87 -9.48 15.63
N ASN A 91 -1.71 -9.07 16.88
CA ASN A 91 -2.73 -8.36 17.65
C ASN A 91 -2.50 -6.85 17.65
N ASN A 92 -1.40 -6.36 17.08
CA ASN A 92 -1.10 -4.94 17.00
C ASN A 92 -1.79 -4.35 15.75
N PRO A 93 -2.81 -3.47 15.90
CA PRO A 93 -3.51 -2.87 14.77
C PRO A 93 -2.77 -1.67 14.20
N ILE A 94 -1.67 -1.20 14.80
CA ILE A 94 -1.01 0.06 14.46
C ILE A 94 0.40 -0.19 13.93
N LEU A 95 0.80 0.53 12.88
CA LEU A 95 2.20 0.65 12.45
C LEU A 95 2.61 2.11 12.43
N THR A 96 3.81 2.40 12.90
CA THR A 96 4.54 3.63 12.62
C THR A 96 5.29 3.46 11.31
N VAL A 97 5.06 4.37 10.38
CA VAL A 97 5.62 4.30 9.03
C VAL A 97 6.25 5.62 8.63
N ILE A 98 7.23 5.56 7.73
CA ILE A 98 7.79 6.71 7.03
C ILE A 98 7.32 6.71 5.57
N PRO A 99 6.60 7.74 5.10
CA PRO A 99 6.16 7.82 3.72
C PRO A 99 7.33 7.96 2.75
N LEU A 100 7.19 7.34 1.59
CA LEU A 100 8.14 7.42 0.48
C LEU A 100 7.61 8.36 -0.60
N THR A 101 8.49 9.19 -1.15
CA THR A 101 8.15 10.23 -2.11
C THR A 101 9.21 10.34 -3.21
N SER A 102 8.81 10.87 -4.37
CA SER A 102 9.73 11.24 -5.44
C SER A 102 10.31 12.65 -5.29
N SER A 103 9.83 13.43 -4.31
CA SER A 103 10.24 14.82 -4.13
C SER A 103 11.59 14.90 -3.41
N SER A 104 12.58 15.49 -4.08
CA SER A 104 13.85 15.85 -3.45
C SER A 104 13.69 17.17 -2.69
N THR A 105 13.65 17.09 -1.35
CA THR A 105 13.62 18.27 -0.48
C THR A 105 14.68 18.14 0.60
N ARG A 106 15.06 19.24 1.26
CA ARG A 106 16.08 19.26 2.33
C ARG A 106 15.81 18.32 3.51
N PHE A 107 14.57 17.83 3.64
CA PHE A 107 14.14 16.98 4.74
C PHE A 107 13.92 15.52 4.31
N ASN A 108 14.04 15.25 3.01
CA ASN A 108 13.83 13.94 2.44
C ASN A 108 15.18 13.28 2.20
N ILE A 109 15.32 12.04 2.66
CA ILE A 109 16.56 11.28 2.51
C ILE A 109 16.46 10.44 1.25
N LYS A 110 17.36 10.67 0.30
CA LYS A 110 17.44 9.84 -0.91
C LYS A 110 17.64 8.39 -0.49
N ILE A 111 16.94 7.47 -1.12
CA ILE A 111 17.10 6.02 -0.98
C ILE A 111 17.72 5.50 -2.27
N ASN A 112 18.78 4.70 -2.14
CA ASN A 112 19.50 4.19 -3.31
C ASN A 112 18.80 2.97 -3.92
N GLU A 113 18.12 2.19 -3.09
CA GLU A 113 17.30 1.05 -3.51
C GLU A 113 15.95 1.52 -4.06
N GLY A 114 15.74 1.38 -5.36
CA GLY A 114 14.49 1.77 -6.01
C GLY A 114 13.34 0.79 -5.71
N ILE A 115 12.11 1.29 -5.68
CA ILE A 115 10.92 0.44 -5.46
C ILE A 115 10.79 -0.66 -6.52
N LEU A 116 11.01 -0.33 -7.79
CA LEU A 116 10.98 -1.32 -8.88
C LEU A 116 12.04 -2.40 -8.66
N GLN A 117 13.27 -2.01 -8.33
CA GLN A 117 14.39 -2.94 -8.11
C GLN A 117 14.06 -3.97 -7.01
N LEU A 118 13.44 -3.52 -5.91
CA LEU A 118 13.03 -4.40 -4.81
C LEU A 118 11.89 -5.35 -5.21
N ALA A 119 11.01 -4.91 -6.10
CA ALA A 119 9.88 -5.69 -6.59
C ALA A 119 10.28 -6.75 -7.64
N THR A 120 11.26 -6.44 -8.50
CA THR A 120 11.61 -7.25 -9.68
C THR A 120 11.83 -8.72 -9.37
N ASN A 121 12.60 -9.05 -8.33
CA ASN A 121 12.88 -10.45 -7.98
C ASN A 121 11.62 -11.22 -7.54
N ILE A 122 10.70 -10.54 -6.83
CA ILE A 122 9.45 -11.16 -6.37
C ILE A 122 8.53 -11.39 -7.56
N LEU A 123 8.40 -10.38 -8.43
CA LEU A 123 7.56 -10.43 -9.62
C LEU A 123 8.06 -11.46 -10.65
N ASP A 124 9.37 -11.54 -10.89
CA ASP A 124 9.97 -12.54 -11.77
C ASP A 124 9.72 -13.97 -11.26
N LYS A 125 9.86 -14.19 -9.95
CA LYS A 125 9.53 -15.48 -9.33
C LYS A 125 8.05 -15.84 -9.51
N GLN A 126 7.15 -14.89 -9.29
CA GLN A 126 5.72 -15.09 -9.49
C GLN A 126 5.38 -15.40 -10.96
N ALA A 127 5.98 -14.69 -11.90
CA ALA A 127 5.81 -14.90 -13.34
C ALA A 127 6.25 -16.31 -13.76
N LYS A 128 7.41 -16.77 -13.28
CA LYS A 128 7.92 -18.13 -13.54
C LYS A 128 6.99 -19.21 -12.99
N ILE A 129 6.48 -19.02 -11.77
CA ILE A 129 5.51 -19.95 -11.17
C ILE A 129 4.24 -20.02 -12.01
N LEU A 130 3.71 -18.88 -12.44
CA LEU A 130 2.49 -18.82 -13.23
C LEU A 130 2.68 -19.43 -14.63
N ALA A 131 3.80 -19.14 -15.29
CA ALA A 131 4.17 -19.73 -16.57
C ALA A 131 4.24 -21.27 -16.50
N ASN A 132 4.85 -21.81 -15.43
CA ASN A 132 4.89 -23.26 -15.22
C ASN A 132 3.50 -23.86 -15.00
N LYS A 133 2.61 -23.18 -14.25
CA LYS A 133 1.22 -23.62 -14.10
C LYS A 133 0.49 -23.67 -15.45
N VAL A 134 0.70 -22.67 -16.30
CA VAL A 134 0.11 -22.62 -17.65
C VAL A 134 0.62 -23.78 -18.51
N LEU A 135 1.93 -24.04 -18.51
CA LEU A 135 2.53 -25.14 -19.26
C LEU A 135 1.94 -26.49 -18.83
N LEU A 136 1.96 -26.79 -17.53
CA LEU A 136 1.40 -28.03 -16.98
C LEU A 136 -0.09 -28.19 -17.31
N THR A 137 -0.85 -27.09 -17.28
CA THR A 137 -2.27 -27.14 -17.62
C THR A 137 -2.47 -27.46 -19.11
N ALA A 138 -1.64 -26.88 -19.99
CA ALA A 138 -1.70 -27.14 -21.43
C ALA A 138 -1.34 -28.60 -21.76
N GLU A 139 -0.28 -29.14 -21.14
CA GLU A 139 0.11 -30.55 -21.29
C GLU A 139 -1.03 -31.50 -20.88
N ASN A 140 -1.65 -31.26 -19.71
CA ASN A 140 -2.78 -32.07 -19.24
C ASN A 140 -4.01 -31.98 -20.16
N ILE A 141 -4.26 -30.83 -20.80
CA ILE A 141 -5.37 -30.66 -21.76
C ILE A 141 -5.15 -31.55 -22.98
N ILE A 142 -3.92 -31.57 -23.50
CA ILE A 142 -3.55 -32.38 -24.67
C ILE A 142 -3.71 -33.87 -24.35
N GLU A 143 -3.33 -34.30 -23.15
CA GLU A 143 -3.38 -35.71 -22.76
C GLU A 143 -4.79 -36.21 -22.43
N SER A 144 -5.62 -35.41 -21.76
CA SER A 144 -6.89 -35.88 -21.18
C SER A 144 -8.16 -35.49 -21.95
N GLY A 145 -8.13 -34.38 -22.70
CA GLY A 145 -9.33 -33.81 -23.33
C GLY A 145 -10.43 -33.37 -22.35
N ASP A 146 -10.13 -33.23 -21.05
CA ASP A 146 -11.12 -32.92 -20.02
C ASP A 146 -11.65 -31.47 -20.13
N PRO A 147 -12.97 -31.26 -20.35
CA PRO A 147 -13.58 -29.93 -20.40
C PRO A 147 -13.41 -29.10 -19.11
N SER A 148 -13.16 -29.73 -17.96
CA SER A 148 -12.92 -29.03 -16.69
C SER A 148 -11.67 -28.15 -16.73
N LEU A 149 -10.69 -28.51 -17.56
CA LEU A 149 -9.42 -27.79 -17.71
C LEU A 149 -9.57 -26.45 -18.43
N VAL A 150 -10.65 -26.24 -19.20
CA VAL A 150 -10.98 -24.94 -19.80
C VAL A 150 -11.28 -23.90 -18.70
N LYS A 151 -11.90 -24.32 -17.59
CA LYS A 151 -12.15 -23.43 -16.45
C LYS A 151 -10.85 -23.03 -15.76
N THR A 152 -9.92 -23.97 -15.62
CA THR A 152 -8.57 -23.73 -15.08
C THR A 152 -7.79 -22.76 -15.98
N GLY A 153 -7.85 -22.93 -17.30
CA GLY A 153 -7.23 -22.01 -18.27
C GLY A 153 -7.73 -20.58 -18.10
N LYS A 154 -9.05 -20.37 -18.00
CA LYS A 154 -9.64 -19.04 -17.75
C LYS A 154 -9.23 -18.43 -16.40
N GLN A 155 -9.02 -19.26 -15.38
CA GLN A 155 -8.53 -18.78 -14.09
C GLN A 155 -7.07 -18.31 -14.18
N LEU A 156 -6.21 -19.06 -14.89
CA LEU A 156 -4.82 -18.69 -15.12
C LEU A 156 -4.69 -17.43 -15.98
N GLU A 157 -5.57 -17.25 -16.96
CA GLU A 157 -5.66 -16.01 -17.75
C GLU A 157 -5.91 -14.80 -16.84
N ARG A 158 -6.89 -14.88 -15.94
CA ARG A 158 -7.18 -13.81 -14.96
C ARG A 158 -6.00 -13.54 -14.02
N GLU A 159 -5.38 -14.59 -13.51
CA GLU A 159 -4.18 -14.47 -12.68
C GLU A 159 -3.03 -13.79 -13.44
N THR A 160 -2.88 -14.07 -14.74
CA THR A 160 -1.88 -13.44 -15.60
C THR A 160 -2.17 -11.95 -15.80
N GLU A 161 -3.43 -11.59 -16.07
CA GLU A 161 -3.85 -10.19 -16.15
C GLU A 161 -3.61 -9.42 -14.84
N GLU A 162 -3.86 -10.06 -13.70
CA GLU A 162 -3.59 -9.47 -12.39
C GLU A 162 -2.10 -9.21 -12.16
N LEU A 163 -1.23 -10.16 -12.50
CA LEU A 163 0.21 -9.98 -12.44
C LEU A 163 0.70 -8.89 -13.39
N ILE A 164 0.20 -8.84 -14.63
CA ILE A 164 0.55 -7.79 -15.61
C ILE A 164 0.23 -6.40 -15.05
N LYS A 165 -0.96 -6.21 -14.48
CA LYS A 165 -1.34 -4.94 -13.85
C LYS A 165 -0.34 -4.53 -12.75
N VAL A 166 0.14 -5.49 -11.95
CA VAL A 166 1.17 -5.24 -10.94
C VAL A 166 2.48 -4.82 -11.59
N CYS A 167 2.96 -5.54 -12.59
CA CYS A 167 4.17 -5.15 -13.32
C CYS A 167 4.05 -3.73 -13.86
N GLU A 168 2.97 -3.40 -14.58
CA GLU A 168 2.72 -2.04 -15.10
C GLU A 168 2.72 -0.97 -14.02
N ARG A 169 2.16 -1.28 -12.83
CA ARG A 169 2.17 -0.37 -11.69
C ARG A 169 3.58 -0.07 -11.19
N TYR A 170 4.41 -1.09 -11.04
CA TYR A 170 5.77 -0.94 -10.51
C TYR A 170 6.71 -0.30 -11.55
N GLU A 171 6.44 -0.50 -12.85
CA GLU A 171 7.24 0.10 -13.91
C GLU A 171 7.15 1.63 -13.97
N ARG A 172 6.07 2.21 -13.44
CA ARG A 172 5.98 3.68 -13.28
C ARG A 172 7.08 4.27 -12.39
N TYR A 173 7.76 3.46 -11.59
CA TYR A 173 8.84 3.89 -10.71
C TYR A 173 10.25 3.66 -11.29
N ARG A 174 10.37 3.17 -12.54
CA ARG A 174 11.67 2.85 -13.18
C ARG A 174 12.66 4.01 -13.18
N SER A 175 12.19 5.21 -13.49
CA SER A 175 13.03 6.42 -13.61
C SER A 175 12.77 7.42 -12.49
N THR A 176 12.29 6.95 -11.34
CA THR A 176 11.90 7.82 -10.22
C THR A 176 12.84 7.58 -9.03
N ASP A 177 13.62 8.61 -8.68
CA ASP A 177 14.33 8.62 -7.40
C ASP A 177 13.32 8.49 -6.26
N THR A 178 13.64 7.67 -5.27
CA THR A 178 12.82 7.49 -4.07
C THR A 178 13.48 8.15 -2.88
N TYR A 179 12.69 8.84 -2.06
CA TYR A 179 13.15 9.50 -0.85
C TYR A 179 12.25 9.14 0.34
N ALA A 180 12.83 9.01 1.52
CA ALA A 180 12.10 8.86 2.78
C ALA A 180 11.75 10.24 3.36
N ASN A 181 10.47 10.52 3.61
CA ASN A 181 10.04 11.81 4.18
C ASN A 181 10.06 11.75 5.71
N VAL A 182 11.21 12.08 6.29
CA VAL A 182 11.48 11.95 7.73
C VAL A 182 10.56 12.85 8.58
N LEU A 183 10.15 14.01 8.06
CA LEU A 183 9.26 14.92 8.80
C LEU A 183 7.82 14.39 8.93
N ASN A 184 7.40 13.46 8.07
CA ASN A 184 6.04 12.97 8.04
C ASN A 184 5.91 11.51 8.52
N ILE A 185 6.78 11.12 9.45
CA ILE A 185 6.60 9.87 10.18
C ILE A 185 5.24 9.92 10.88
N THR A 186 4.46 8.86 10.70
CA THR A 186 3.09 8.81 11.22
C THR A 186 2.70 7.40 11.63
N SER A 187 1.77 7.30 12.58
CA SER A 187 1.17 6.04 12.96
C SER A 187 -0.15 5.84 12.22
N ILE A 188 -0.31 4.69 11.60
CA ILE A 188 -1.49 4.31 10.83
C ILE A 188 -2.09 3.02 11.38
N SER A 189 -3.42 2.90 11.30
CA SER A 189 -4.07 1.60 11.40
C SER A 189 -3.63 0.71 10.22
N LYS A 190 -3.36 -0.57 10.49
CA LYS A 190 -3.07 -1.58 9.46
C LYS A 190 -4.21 -1.78 8.48
N ASP A 191 -5.42 -1.32 8.81
CA ASP A 191 -6.56 -1.30 7.88
C ASP A 191 -6.38 -0.32 6.73
N ARG A 192 -5.43 0.62 6.85
CA ARG A 192 -5.04 1.53 5.78
C ARG A 192 -4.04 0.92 4.80
N ILE A 193 -3.48 -0.26 5.11
CA ILE A 193 -2.54 -0.97 4.23
C ILE A 193 -3.35 -1.71 3.18
N THR A 194 -2.98 -1.56 1.91
CA THR A 194 -3.70 -2.17 0.80
C THR A 194 -2.72 -2.73 -0.22
N LYS A 195 -3.06 -3.90 -0.76
CA LYS A 195 -2.45 -4.46 -1.96
C LYS A 195 -3.35 -4.20 -3.17
N MET A 196 -2.78 -4.14 -4.36
CA MET A 196 -3.58 -4.07 -5.59
C MET A 196 -4.32 -5.37 -5.88
N ASN A 197 -3.65 -6.51 -5.70
CA ASN A 197 -4.16 -7.87 -5.79
C ASN A 197 -3.14 -8.80 -5.09
N ASP A 198 -3.33 -10.11 -5.21
CA ASP A 198 -2.48 -11.10 -4.52
C ASP A 198 -1.03 -11.14 -5.04
N TYR A 199 -0.78 -10.64 -6.25
CA TYR A 199 0.55 -10.54 -6.86
C TYR A 199 1.33 -9.29 -6.41
N ASP A 200 0.68 -8.31 -5.76
CA ASP A 200 1.36 -7.09 -5.31
C ASP A 200 2.43 -7.40 -4.23
N PRO A 201 3.72 -7.08 -4.48
CA PRO A 201 4.82 -7.40 -3.57
C PRO A 201 4.93 -6.44 -2.37
N SER A 202 4.03 -5.45 -2.26
CA SER A 202 3.96 -4.60 -1.07
C SER A 202 3.69 -5.43 0.20
N GLY A 203 4.45 -5.18 1.26
CA GLY A 203 4.44 -5.96 2.48
C GLY A 203 5.30 -7.23 2.43
N GLU A 204 6.07 -7.43 1.35
CA GLU A 204 7.08 -8.48 1.20
C GLU A 204 8.46 -7.89 0.86
N MET A 205 8.49 -6.82 0.06
CA MET A 205 9.69 -6.03 -0.15
C MET A 205 10.23 -5.44 1.16
N THR A 206 11.54 -5.43 1.33
CA THR A 206 12.23 -4.88 2.50
C THR A 206 13.52 -4.21 2.04
N TYR A 207 13.83 -3.04 2.60
CA TYR A 207 15.11 -2.36 2.36
C TYR A 207 16.28 -3.10 3.02
N SER A 208 17.48 -2.94 2.47
CA SER A 208 18.70 -3.45 3.11
C SER A 208 18.93 -2.82 4.50
N GLU A 209 19.70 -3.51 5.34
CA GLU A 209 20.10 -3.01 6.65
C GLU A 209 20.85 -1.67 6.56
N GLU A 210 21.64 -1.48 5.50
CA GLU A 210 22.36 -0.22 5.24
C GLU A 210 21.39 0.95 5.03
N THR A 211 20.38 0.76 4.17
CA THR A 211 19.35 1.78 3.92
C THR A 211 18.54 2.07 5.18
N ILE A 212 18.15 1.04 5.94
CA ILE A 212 17.41 1.21 7.19
C ILE A 212 18.26 2.01 8.20
N LYS A 213 19.55 1.68 8.35
CA LYS A 213 20.46 2.37 9.26
C LYS A 213 20.62 3.85 8.88
N ARG A 214 20.77 4.15 7.59
CA ARG A 214 20.86 5.53 7.09
C ARG A 214 19.60 6.34 7.41
N ILE A 215 18.42 5.74 7.26
CA ILE A 215 17.16 6.38 7.62
C ILE A 215 17.07 6.59 9.15
N ASP A 216 17.44 5.59 9.95
CA ASP A 216 17.46 5.70 11.42
C ASP A 216 18.38 6.82 11.91
N GLU A 217 19.58 6.95 11.34
CA GLU A 217 20.51 8.02 11.66
C GLU A 217 19.94 9.40 11.32
N SER A 218 19.27 9.52 10.16
CA SER A 218 18.59 10.76 9.81
C SER A 218 17.44 11.11 10.77
N ILE A 219 16.64 10.13 11.18
CA ILE A 219 15.58 10.32 12.18
C ILE A 219 16.18 10.83 13.49
N LYS A 220 17.24 10.17 14.00
CA LYS A 220 17.93 10.60 15.22
C LYS A 220 18.45 12.02 15.11
N ASN A 221 19.18 12.33 14.03
CA ASN A 221 19.73 13.67 13.79
C ASN A 221 18.67 14.76 13.63
N ARG A 222 17.45 14.41 13.24
CA ARG A 222 16.38 15.40 13.00
C ARG A 222 15.57 15.70 14.26
N PHE A 223 15.34 14.70 15.10
CA PHE A 223 14.37 14.77 16.19
C PHE A 223 14.99 14.65 17.60
N LEU A 224 16.22 14.16 17.72
CA LEU A 224 16.85 13.88 19.01
C LEU A 224 18.15 14.65 19.25
N ASN A 225 18.81 15.08 18.17
CA ASN A 225 20.01 15.93 18.19
C ASN A 225 19.65 17.35 17.71
#